data_AF-A0A8K0KP05-F1
#
_entry.id   AF-A0A8K0KP05-F1
#
_cell.length_a   1.000
_cell.length_b   1.000
_cell.length_c   1.000
_cell.angle_alpha   90.00
_cell.angle_beta   90.00
_cell.angle_gamma   90.00
#
_symmetry.space_group_name_H-M   'P 1'
#
loop_
_entity.id
_entity.type
_entity.pdbx_description
1 polymer ?
#
loop_
_entity_poly.entity_id
_entity_poly.type
_entity_poly.pdbx_seq_one_letter_code
_entity_poly.pdbx_strand_id
1 'polypeptide(L)'
;MGDEDVIRRRLLIDGDGTGDDRRLNVLLKTFIKWCNTTNEIPSESQVILDRMLSQLCQSECALARSQLVARAAEAEVNNYKRLSASVEQRLLSAREGITATLEELAQAKVVRKQRVRYDALASVISAQPDRRETAKCLAGLKAELRALEETREMLDSKLDVRRKQFHVLVSTIHQLQGMLEEGGGTIGQSNGRSSCSTPKMGGEEASSEKRGQKRRRKRRDGKRSHRNRGEDEEEDEEEEDEEEEEEPEDVNAMIDISLDAFEDEEYDMEKKSGDVASPMEVDKSDSNAVLS
;
A
#
# COMPACT_ATOMS: atom_id res chain seq x y z
N MET A 1 -43.62 37.76 -36.97
CA MET A 1 -43.19 36.35 -37.09
C MET A 1 -41.71 36.39 -37.40
N GLY A 2 -40.87 35.77 -36.57
CA GLY A 2 -39.43 35.72 -36.83
C GLY A 2 -39.12 34.81 -38.01
N ASP A 3 -38.04 35.10 -38.73
CA ASP A 3 -37.65 34.36 -39.94
C ASP A 3 -37.48 32.85 -39.67
N GLU A 4 -37.02 32.46 -38.48
CA GLU A 4 -36.94 31.07 -38.03
C GLU A 4 -38.28 30.34 -38.02
N ASP A 5 -39.37 31.02 -37.62
CA ASP A 5 -40.71 30.41 -37.62
C ASP A 5 -41.28 30.30 -39.03
N VAL A 6 -40.85 31.17 -39.94
CA VAL A 6 -41.22 31.11 -41.37
C VAL A 6 -40.46 29.98 -42.04
N ILE A 7 -39.16 29.84 -41.75
CA ILE A 7 -38.30 28.76 -42.25
C ILE A 7 -38.79 27.41 -41.71
N ARG A 8 -39.07 27.28 -40.42
CA ARG A 8 -39.60 26.06 -39.80
C ARG A 8 -40.96 25.65 -40.38
N ARG A 9 -41.89 26.60 -40.56
CA ARG A 9 -43.18 26.32 -41.22
C ARG A 9 -43.00 25.88 -42.67
N ARG A 10 -42.06 26.48 -43.39
CA ARG A 10 -41.80 26.14 -44.79
C ARG A 10 -41.15 24.76 -44.94
N LEU A 11 -40.21 24.41 -44.06
CA LEU A 11 -39.66 23.05 -43.97
C LEU A 11 -40.70 22.00 -43.56
N LEU A 12 -41.68 22.37 -42.71
CA LEU A 12 -42.79 21.49 -42.35
C LEU A 12 -43.79 21.24 -43.49
N ILE A 13 -44.01 22.23 -44.36
CA ILE A 13 -44.94 22.14 -45.50
C ILE A 13 -44.28 21.52 -46.73
N ASP A 14 -43.03 21.92 -47.04
CA ASP A 14 -42.29 21.49 -48.24
C ASP A 14 -41.33 20.31 -47.99
N GLY A 15 -41.18 19.85 -46.74
CA GLY A 15 -40.16 18.86 -46.38
C GLY A 15 -38.73 19.38 -46.66
N ASP A 16 -37.86 18.52 -47.18
CA ASP A 16 -36.46 18.79 -47.61
C ASP A 16 -36.36 19.75 -48.83
N GLY A 17 -37.36 20.61 -49.04
CA GLY A 17 -37.41 21.53 -50.18
C GLY A 17 -37.63 20.84 -51.54
N THR A 18 -38.08 19.58 -51.57
CA THR A 18 -38.23 18.78 -52.80
C THR A 18 -39.42 19.18 -53.67
N GLY A 19 -40.21 20.18 -53.24
CA GLY A 19 -41.30 20.73 -54.05
C GLY A 19 -42.35 19.67 -54.41
N ASP A 20 -42.55 18.66 -53.56
CA ASP A 20 -43.48 17.56 -53.81
C ASP A 20 -44.93 18.07 -53.87
N ASP A 21 -45.32 19.00 -53.01
CA ASP A 21 -46.61 19.70 -53.11
C ASP A 21 -46.76 20.46 -54.44
N ARG A 22 -45.70 21.14 -54.88
CA ARG A 22 -45.68 21.80 -56.20
C ARG A 22 -45.83 20.79 -57.34
N ARG A 23 -45.22 19.62 -57.23
CA ARG A 23 -45.29 18.54 -58.23
C ARG A 23 -46.69 17.93 -58.29
N LEU A 24 -47.32 17.68 -57.14
CA LEU A 24 -48.70 17.23 -57.04
C LEU A 24 -49.68 18.26 -57.59
N ASN A 25 -49.48 19.54 -57.29
CA ASN A 25 -50.27 20.64 -57.85
C ASN A 25 -50.14 20.74 -59.38
N VAL A 26 -48.94 20.52 -59.93
CA VAL A 26 -48.72 20.50 -61.38
C VAL A 26 -49.37 19.28 -62.03
N LEU A 27 -49.31 18.11 -61.41
CA LEU A 27 -50.02 16.91 -61.86
C LEU A 27 -51.54 17.15 -61.89
N LEU A 28 -52.10 17.73 -60.83
CA LEU A 28 -53.53 18.07 -60.74
C LEU A 28 -53.96 19.03 -61.85
N LYS A 29 -53.17 20.09 -62.10
CA LYS A 29 -53.45 21.03 -63.21
C LYS A 29 -53.36 20.34 -64.58
N THR A 30 -52.42 19.42 -64.75
CA THR A 30 -52.26 18.64 -65.99
C THR A 30 -53.43 17.69 -66.21
N PHE A 31 -53.94 17.08 -65.13
CA PHE A 31 -55.14 16.25 -65.14
C PHE A 31 -56.40 17.03 -65.50
N ILE A 32 -56.63 18.19 -64.86
CA ILE A 32 -57.76 19.07 -65.20
C ILE A 32 -57.68 19.51 -66.67
N LYS A 33 -56.47 19.82 -67.17
CA LYS A 33 -56.26 20.16 -68.58
C LYS A 33 -56.63 19.00 -69.50
N TRP A 34 -56.20 17.78 -69.16
CA TRP A 34 -56.51 16.57 -69.91
C TRP A 34 -58.03 16.29 -69.99
N CYS A 35 -58.75 16.44 -68.88
CA CYS A 35 -60.21 16.27 -68.85
C CYS A 35 -60.96 17.29 -69.71
N ASN A 36 -60.38 18.47 -69.94
CA ASN A 36 -60.99 19.55 -70.72
C ASN A 36 -60.53 19.60 -72.18
N THR A 37 -59.59 18.73 -72.59
CA THR A 37 -59.22 18.58 -74.01
C THR A 37 -60.35 17.84 -74.74
N THR A 38 -61.10 18.56 -75.58
CA THR A 38 -62.13 17.97 -76.44
C THR A 38 -61.49 16.92 -77.35
N ASN A 39 -62.18 15.81 -77.57
CA ASN A 39 -61.70 14.59 -78.24
C ASN A 39 -61.42 14.75 -79.76
N GLU A 40 -61.17 15.97 -80.24
CA GLU A 40 -61.00 16.30 -81.66
C GLU A 40 -59.58 15.98 -82.19
N ILE A 41 -58.57 15.90 -81.31
CA ILE A 41 -57.19 15.54 -81.67
C ILE A 41 -56.65 14.45 -80.73
N PRO A 42 -56.83 13.15 -81.07
CA PRO A 42 -56.43 12.02 -80.22
C PRO A 42 -54.94 11.99 -79.84
N SER A 43 -54.08 12.57 -80.69
CA SER A 43 -52.64 12.64 -80.47
C SER A 43 -52.24 13.53 -79.28
N GLU A 44 -52.94 14.65 -79.08
CA GLU A 44 -52.62 15.59 -77.99
C GLU A 44 -53.06 15.06 -76.63
N SER A 45 -54.20 14.38 -76.58
CA SER A 45 -54.69 13.70 -75.36
C SER A 45 -53.71 12.64 -74.87
N GLN A 46 -53.13 11.85 -75.79
CA GLN A 46 -52.15 10.82 -75.46
C GLN A 46 -50.85 11.41 -74.89
N VAL A 47 -50.33 12.49 -75.49
CA VAL A 47 -49.10 13.16 -75.00
C VAL A 47 -49.28 13.72 -73.58
N ILE A 48 -50.47 14.26 -73.27
CA ILE A 48 -50.76 14.76 -71.92
C ILE A 48 -50.87 13.60 -70.92
N LEU A 49 -51.46 12.46 -71.33
CA LEU A 49 -51.52 11.24 -70.51
C LEU A 49 -50.12 10.69 -70.18
N ASP A 50 -49.25 10.56 -71.18
CA ASP A 50 -47.88 10.07 -71.00
C ASP A 50 -47.07 11.00 -70.07
N ARG A 51 -47.31 12.32 -70.17
CA ARG A 51 -46.74 13.31 -69.26
C ARG A 51 -47.25 13.15 -67.83
N MET A 52 -48.55 12.87 -67.64
CA MET A 52 -49.11 12.62 -66.30
C MET A 52 -48.54 11.34 -65.69
N LEU A 53 -48.43 10.26 -66.46
CA LEU A 53 -47.83 8.99 -66.00
C LEU A 53 -46.37 9.18 -65.59
N SER A 54 -45.61 9.95 -66.37
CA SER A 54 -44.22 10.29 -66.03
C SER A 54 -44.12 11.08 -64.73
N GLN A 55 -45.02 12.05 -64.51
CA GLN A 55 -45.07 12.83 -63.27
C GLN A 55 -45.46 11.98 -62.06
N LEU A 56 -46.42 11.06 -62.24
CA LEU A 56 -46.84 10.11 -61.20
C LEU A 56 -45.69 9.18 -60.79
N CYS A 57 -45.01 8.57 -61.76
CA CYS A 57 -43.85 7.71 -61.51
C CYS A 57 -42.73 8.44 -60.75
N GLN A 58 -42.46 9.70 -61.09
CA GLN A 58 -41.49 10.49 -60.34
C GLN A 58 -41.98 10.74 -58.90
N SER A 59 -43.28 10.92 -58.65
CA SER A 59 -43.82 11.18 -57.30
C SER A 59 -43.76 9.94 -56.42
N GLU A 60 -44.03 8.76 -56.99
CA GLU A 60 -43.87 7.47 -56.34
C GLU A 60 -42.39 7.20 -55.99
N CYS A 61 -41.48 7.48 -56.92
CA CYS A 61 -40.04 7.38 -56.65
C CYS A 61 -39.59 8.31 -55.50
N ALA A 62 -40.13 9.52 -55.42
CA ALA A 62 -39.81 10.46 -54.34
C ALA A 62 -40.34 9.96 -52.98
N LEU A 63 -41.56 9.43 -52.94
CA LEU A 63 -42.12 8.82 -51.74
C LEU A 63 -41.29 7.63 -51.26
N ALA A 64 -40.92 6.72 -52.16
CA ALA A 64 -40.10 5.56 -51.84
C ALA A 64 -38.72 5.97 -51.29
N ARG A 65 -38.11 7.01 -51.87
CA ARG A 65 -36.85 7.59 -51.36
C ARG A 65 -37.02 8.16 -49.95
N SER A 66 -38.06 8.96 -49.71
CA SER A 66 -38.33 9.54 -48.39
C SER A 66 -38.51 8.46 -47.32
N GLN A 67 -39.26 7.40 -47.63
CA GLN A 67 -39.43 6.26 -46.72
C GLN A 67 -38.11 5.54 -46.43
N LEU A 68 -37.25 5.37 -47.42
CA LEU A 68 -35.94 4.75 -47.23
C LEU A 68 -35.03 5.61 -46.34
N VAL A 69 -35.02 6.92 -46.58
CA VAL A 69 -34.26 7.90 -45.76
C VAL A 69 -34.78 7.90 -44.32
N ALA A 70 -36.10 7.89 -44.11
CA ALA A 70 -36.68 7.83 -42.77
C ALA A 70 -36.24 6.55 -42.01
N ARG A 71 -36.29 5.39 -42.67
CA ARG A 71 -35.80 4.13 -42.08
C ARG A 71 -34.31 4.14 -41.79
N ALA A 72 -33.51 4.72 -42.69
CA ALA A 72 -32.07 4.86 -42.48
C ALA A 72 -31.77 5.80 -41.29
N ALA A 73 -32.48 6.91 -41.18
CA ALA A 73 -32.36 7.83 -40.06
C ALA A 73 -32.76 7.19 -38.72
N GLU A 74 -33.84 6.40 -38.69
CA GLU A 74 -34.21 5.62 -37.48
C GLU A 74 -33.12 4.62 -37.09
N ALA A 75 -32.54 3.92 -38.07
CA ALA A 75 -31.44 2.99 -37.82
C ALA A 75 -30.19 3.70 -37.30
N GLU A 76 -29.88 4.87 -37.85
CA GLU A 76 -28.75 5.71 -37.45
C GLU A 76 -28.93 6.26 -36.03
N VAL A 77 -30.13 6.75 -35.68
CA VAL A 77 -30.46 7.17 -34.31
C VAL A 77 -30.26 6.03 -33.32
N ASN A 78 -30.69 4.82 -33.67
CA ASN A 78 -30.49 3.65 -32.83
C ASN A 78 -29.01 3.27 -32.69
N ASN A 79 -28.22 3.44 -33.75
CA ASN A 79 -26.78 3.24 -33.69
C ASN A 79 -26.12 4.26 -32.74
N TYR A 80 -26.45 5.54 -32.86
CA TYR A 80 -25.92 6.58 -31.96
C TYR A 80 -26.31 6.34 -30.50
N LYS A 81 -27.53 5.87 -30.22
CA LYS A 81 -27.93 5.48 -28.86
C LYS A 81 -27.05 4.36 -28.29
N ARG A 82 -26.77 3.32 -29.09
CA ARG A 82 -25.88 2.21 -28.67
C ARG A 82 -24.45 2.68 -28.46
N LEU A 83 -23.95 3.54 -29.36
CA LEU A 83 -22.62 4.09 -29.24
C LEU A 83 -22.49 4.97 -28.00
N SER A 84 -23.48 5.82 -27.70
CA SER A 84 -23.53 6.62 -26.46
C SER A 84 -23.45 5.73 -25.23
N ALA A 85 -24.30 4.69 -25.15
CA ALA A 85 -24.29 3.75 -24.03
C ALA A 85 -22.92 3.05 -23.86
N SER A 86 -22.26 2.68 -24.96
CA SER A 86 -20.91 2.10 -24.92
C SER A 86 -19.84 3.10 -24.48
N VAL A 87 -19.93 4.36 -24.90
CA VAL A 87 -19.05 5.44 -24.42
C VAL A 87 -19.25 5.67 -22.93
N GLU A 88 -20.49 5.74 -22.46
CA GLU A 88 -20.82 5.89 -21.04
C GLU A 88 -20.28 4.74 -20.21
N GLN A 89 -20.44 3.49 -20.65
CA GLN A 89 -19.88 2.33 -19.95
C GLN A 89 -18.35 2.39 -19.86
N ARG A 90 -17.67 2.77 -20.95
CA ARG A 90 -16.20 2.94 -20.94
C ARG A 90 -15.77 4.08 -20.04
N LEU A 91 -16.54 5.18 -19.99
CA LEU A 91 -16.27 6.31 -19.10
C LEU A 91 -16.41 5.88 -17.63
N LEU A 92 -17.43 5.10 -17.29
CA LEU A 92 -17.61 4.56 -15.95
C LEU A 92 -16.44 3.65 -15.56
N SER A 93 -16.07 2.70 -16.43
CA SER A 93 -14.94 1.80 -16.19
C SER A 93 -13.61 2.56 -16.07
N ALA A 94 -13.40 3.61 -16.87
CA ALA A 94 -12.20 4.46 -16.76
C ALA A 94 -12.18 5.23 -15.43
N ARG A 95 -13.32 5.73 -14.95
CA ARG A 95 -13.44 6.39 -13.65
C ARG A 95 -13.13 5.42 -12.51
N GLU A 96 -13.67 4.21 -12.56
CA GLU A 96 -13.35 3.14 -11.60
C GLU A 96 -11.86 2.80 -11.61
N GLY A 97 -11.25 2.74 -12.80
CA GLY A 97 -9.80 2.55 -12.96
C GLY A 97 -8.99 3.67 -12.32
N ILE A 98 -9.40 4.93 -12.49
CA ILE A 98 -8.75 6.08 -11.85
C ILE A 98 -8.87 6.01 -10.33
N THR A 99 -10.05 5.67 -9.80
CA THR A 99 -10.21 5.56 -8.34
C THR A 99 -9.34 4.44 -7.77
N ALA A 100 -9.23 3.31 -8.47
CA ALA A 100 -8.39 2.20 -8.05
C ALA A 100 -6.89 2.57 -8.05
N THR A 101 -6.40 3.27 -9.09
CA THR A 101 -5.00 3.70 -9.15
C THR A 101 -4.67 4.79 -8.14
N LEU A 102 -5.63 5.65 -7.78
CA LEU A 102 -5.48 6.61 -6.69
C LEU A 102 -5.35 5.93 -5.32
N GLU A 103 -6.16 4.89 -5.06
CA GLU A 103 -6.05 4.09 -3.84
C GLU A 103 -4.71 3.35 -3.76
N GLU A 104 -4.26 2.75 -4.86
CA GLU A 104 -2.95 2.09 -4.96
C GLU A 104 -1.81 3.10 -4.72
N LEU A 105 -1.90 4.29 -5.31
CA LEU A 105 -0.92 5.36 -5.08
C LEU A 105 -0.87 5.78 -3.61
N ALA A 106 -2.02 5.92 -2.95
CA ALA A 106 -2.08 6.24 -1.53
C ALA A 106 -1.39 5.17 -0.67
N GLN A 107 -1.63 3.88 -0.97
CA GLN A 107 -0.95 2.77 -0.30
C GLN A 107 0.56 2.78 -0.55
N ALA A 108 0.99 2.99 -1.79
CA ALA A 108 2.39 3.07 -2.16
C ALA A 108 3.12 4.22 -1.43
N LYS A 109 2.47 5.39 -1.31
CA LYS A 109 2.98 6.51 -0.51
C LYS A 109 3.19 6.14 0.95
N VAL A 110 2.23 5.42 1.56
CA VAL A 110 2.35 4.95 2.95
C VAL A 110 3.53 3.98 3.10
N VAL A 111 3.67 3.01 2.18
CA VAL A 111 4.80 2.06 2.19
C VAL A 111 6.13 2.79 2.04
N ARG A 112 6.23 3.79 1.16
CA ARG A 112 7.44 4.62 1.03
C ARG A 112 7.77 5.36 2.33
N LYS A 113 6.78 6.00 2.97
CA LYS A 113 6.96 6.66 4.27
C LYS A 113 7.46 5.67 5.33
N GLN A 114 6.91 4.45 5.36
CA GLN A 114 7.35 3.41 6.28
C GLN A 114 8.78 2.95 5.99
N ARG A 115 9.14 2.75 4.71
CA ARG A 115 10.49 2.35 4.29
C ARG A 115 11.53 3.37 4.74
N VAL A 116 11.31 4.65 4.48
CA VAL A 116 12.22 5.72 4.93
C VAL A 116 12.39 5.72 6.45
N ARG A 117 11.31 5.52 7.22
CA ARG A 117 11.39 5.41 8.69
C ARG A 117 12.18 4.18 9.14
N TYR A 118 12.04 3.05 8.45
CA TYR A 118 12.81 1.85 8.75
C TYR A 118 14.29 2.01 8.40
N ASP A 119 14.60 2.64 7.28
CA ASP A 119 15.98 2.90 6.85
C ASP A 119 16.67 3.86 7.83
N ALA A 120 15.99 4.92 8.26
CA ALA A 120 16.47 5.83 9.31
C ALA A 120 16.73 5.10 10.64
N LEU A 121 15.79 4.25 11.07
CA LEU A 121 15.97 3.45 12.29
C LEU A 121 17.10 2.44 12.15
N ALA A 122 17.26 1.82 10.97
CA ALA A 122 18.33 0.88 10.69
C ALA A 122 19.71 1.55 10.75
N SER A 123 19.83 2.78 10.24
CA SER A 123 21.05 3.61 10.35
C SER A 123 21.41 3.90 11.82
N VAL A 124 20.42 4.27 12.64
CA VAL A 124 20.64 4.47 14.08
C VAL A 124 21.05 3.18 14.79
N ILE A 125 20.46 2.04 14.41
CA ILE A 125 20.79 0.72 14.99
C ILE A 125 22.19 0.27 14.56
N SER A 126 22.60 0.50 13.32
CA SER A 126 23.92 0.09 12.82
C SER A 126 25.06 0.90 13.45
N ALA A 127 24.80 2.13 13.89
CA ALA A 127 25.73 2.92 14.67
C ALA A 127 26.00 2.34 16.08
N GLN A 128 25.13 1.46 16.59
CA GLN A 128 25.32 0.80 17.89
C GLN A 128 26.20 -0.46 17.74
N PRO A 129 27.02 -0.79 18.76
CA PRO A 129 27.90 -1.95 18.70
C PRO A 129 27.13 -3.27 18.62
N ASP A 130 27.72 -4.28 17.98
CA ASP A 130 27.05 -5.58 17.80
C ASP A 130 26.68 -6.21 19.15
N ARG A 131 25.44 -6.69 19.22
CA ARG A 131 24.85 -7.29 20.42
C ARG A 131 25.60 -8.55 20.85
N ARG A 132 26.15 -9.32 19.92
CA ARG A 132 26.88 -10.56 20.25
C ARG A 132 28.23 -10.25 20.86
N GLU A 133 28.91 -9.25 20.36
CA GLU A 133 30.22 -8.82 20.86
C GLU A 133 30.09 -8.19 22.25
N THR A 134 29.14 -7.28 22.44
CA THR A 134 28.84 -6.69 23.75
C THR A 134 28.45 -7.76 24.77
N ALA A 135 27.66 -8.77 24.39
CA ALA A 135 27.32 -9.89 25.27
C ALA A 135 28.53 -10.74 25.67
N LYS A 136 29.47 -11.00 24.75
CA LYS A 136 30.73 -11.70 25.04
C LYS A 136 31.62 -10.89 25.99
N CYS A 137 31.80 -9.60 25.72
CA CYS A 137 32.58 -8.70 26.58
C CYS A 137 32.01 -8.66 28.00
N LEU A 138 30.68 -8.53 28.12
CA LEU A 138 29.97 -8.55 29.40
C LEU A 138 30.16 -9.88 30.15
N ALA A 139 30.12 -11.02 29.44
CA ALA A 139 30.39 -12.33 30.04
C ALA A 139 31.84 -12.45 30.53
N GLY A 140 32.81 -11.91 29.79
CA GLY A 140 34.22 -11.84 30.18
C GLY A 140 34.43 -11.00 31.44
N LEU A 141 33.94 -9.75 31.43
CA LEU A 141 33.97 -8.85 32.60
C LEU A 141 33.35 -9.49 33.85
N LYS A 142 32.23 -10.21 33.70
CA LYS A 142 31.60 -10.95 34.80
C LYS A 142 32.44 -12.12 35.33
N ALA A 143 33.28 -12.72 34.50
CA ALA A 143 34.19 -13.78 34.92
C ALA A 143 35.40 -13.17 35.66
N GLU A 144 35.95 -12.09 35.13
CA GLU A 144 37.04 -11.34 35.78
C GLU A 144 36.62 -10.78 37.14
N LEU A 145 35.42 -10.21 37.23
CA LEU A 145 34.88 -9.68 38.48
C LEU A 145 34.75 -10.79 39.54
N ARG A 146 34.26 -11.97 39.16
CA ARG A 146 34.22 -13.15 40.05
C ARG A 146 35.62 -13.61 40.47
N ALA A 147 36.57 -13.64 39.55
CA ALA A 147 37.95 -13.99 39.89
C ALA A 147 38.59 -12.98 40.85
N LEU A 148 38.33 -11.68 40.66
CA LEU A 148 38.78 -10.62 41.57
C LEU A 148 38.14 -10.76 42.96
N GLU A 149 36.84 -11.05 43.04
CA GLU A 149 36.15 -11.33 44.31
C GLU A 149 36.77 -12.53 45.03
N GLU A 150 37.04 -13.64 44.33
CA GLU A 150 37.72 -14.81 44.90
C GLU A 150 39.14 -14.46 45.41
N THR A 151 39.91 -13.67 44.65
CA THR A 151 41.25 -13.24 45.10
C THR A 151 41.19 -12.32 46.32
N ARG A 152 40.19 -11.42 46.37
CA ARG A 152 39.95 -10.56 47.53
C ARG A 152 39.62 -11.40 48.76
N GLU A 153 38.67 -12.33 48.65
CA GLU A 153 38.29 -13.23 49.74
C GLU A 153 39.49 -14.05 50.25
N MET A 154 40.35 -14.53 49.32
CA MET A 154 41.58 -15.22 49.68
C MET A 154 42.55 -14.32 50.48
N LEU A 155 42.72 -13.06 50.07
CA LEU A 155 43.57 -12.11 50.75
C LEU A 155 43.01 -11.71 52.12
N ASP A 156 41.70 -11.48 52.22
CA ASP A 156 41.01 -11.19 53.49
C ASP A 156 41.19 -12.36 54.48
N SER A 157 41.02 -13.61 54.03
CA SER A 157 41.30 -14.80 54.84
C SER A 157 42.76 -14.88 55.31
N LYS A 158 43.73 -14.57 54.43
CA LYS A 158 45.15 -14.50 54.80
C LYS A 158 45.41 -13.40 55.84
N LEU A 159 44.81 -12.22 55.68
CA LEU A 159 44.93 -11.12 56.64
C LEU A 159 44.36 -11.52 58.00
N ASP A 160 43.23 -12.19 58.04
CA ASP A 160 42.63 -12.68 59.29
C ASP A 160 43.51 -13.70 60.01
N VAL A 161 44.12 -14.63 59.26
CA VAL A 161 45.09 -15.56 59.83
C VAL A 161 46.30 -14.80 60.39
N ARG A 162 46.82 -13.78 59.69
CA ARG A 162 47.92 -12.95 60.19
C ARG A 162 47.53 -12.14 61.43
N ARG A 163 46.32 -11.58 61.48
CA ARG A 163 45.79 -10.90 62.68
C ARG A 163 45.72 -11.84 63.87
N LYS A 164 45.24 -13.07 63.67
CA LYS A 164 45.20 -14.11 64.71
C LYS A 164 46.61 -14.50 65.18
N GLN A 165 47.55 -14.71 64.25
CA GLN A 165 48.96 -15.00 64.58
C GLN A 165 49.61 -13.85 65.37
N PHE A 166 49.39 -12.61 64.94
CA PHE A 166 49.88 -11.41 65.64
C PHE A 166 49.28 -11.31 67.05
N HIS A 167 47.98 -11.58 67.21
CA HIS A 167 47.34 -11.59 68.52
C HIS A 167 47.93 -12.66 69.46
N VAL A 168 48.22 -13.86 68.94
CA VAL A 168 48.93 -14.90 69.70
C VAL A 168 50.31 -14.41 70.14
N LEU A 169 51.10 -13.84 69.22
CA LEU A 169 52.40 -13.25 69.52
C LEU A 169 52.31 -12.18 70.62
N VAL A 170 51.38 -11.23 70.48
CA VAL A 170 51.14 -10.18 71.48
C VAL A 170 50.75 -10.78 72.82
N SER A 171 49.86 -11.78 72.84
CA SER A 171 49.47 -12.49 74.07
C SER A 171 50.67 -13.20 74.72
N THR A 172 51.51 -13.89 73.95
CA THR A 172 52.73 -14.52 74.48
C THR A 172 53.73 -13.50 75.02
N ILE A 173 53.86 -12.33 74.39
CA ILE A 173 54.70 -11.24 74.92
C ILE A 173 54.17 -10.77 76.27
N HIS A 174 52.85 -10.53 76.40
CA HIS A 174 52.25 -10.15 77.68
C HIS A 174 52.40 -11.24 78.74
N GLN A 175 52.26 -12.51 78.38
CA GLN A 175 52.48 -13.64 79.29
C GLN A 175 53.94 -13.71 79.76
N LEU A 176 54.91 -13.55 78.84
CA LEU A 176 56.33 -13.54 79.19
C LEU A 176 56.69 -12.31 80.03
N GLN A 177 56.11 -11.14 79.76
CA GLN A 177 56.24 -9.95 80.59
C GLN A 177 55.67 -10.19 82.01
N GLY A 178 54.49 -10.80 82.12
CA GLY A 178 53.91 -11.19 83.41
C GLY A 178 54.75 -12.22 84.16
N MET A 179 55.30 -13.22 83.47
CA MET A 179 56.24 -14.19 84.07
C MET A 179 57.56 -13.55 84.49
N LEU A 180 58.04 -12.52 83.78
CA LEU A 180 59.22 -11.75 84.17
C LEU A 180 58.94 -10.85 85.38
N GLU A 181 57.74 -10.29 85.49
CA GLU A 181 57.27 -9.55 86.67
C GLU A 181 57.07 -10.49 87.88
N GLU A 182 56.52 -11.69 87.69
CA GLU A 182 56.37 -12.73 88.72
C GLU A 182 57.71 -13.42 89.08
N GLY A 183 58.64 -13.52 88.12
CA GLY A 183 59.99 -14.08 88.31
C GLY A 183 60.91 -13.23 89.20
N GLY A 184 60.48 -12.02 89.56
CA GLY A 184 61.05 -11.23 90.65
C GLY A 184 60.59 -11.66 92.06
N GLY A 185 59.71 -12.67 92.18
CA GLY A 185 59.08 -13.05 93.44
C GLY A 185 58.81 -14.56 93.60
N THR A 186 59.81 -15.28 94.08
CA THR A 186 59.72 -16.49 94.94
C THR A 186 59.12 -17.80 94.40
N ILE A 187 59.87 -18.88 94.65
CA ILE A 187 59.60 -20.30 94.37
C ILE A 187 58.56 -20.88 95.36
N GLY A 188 57.60 -21.71 94.87
CA GLY A 188 56.76 -22.57 95.71
C GLY A 188 55.82 -23.52 94.94
N GLN A 189 55.91 -24.82 95.20
CA GLN A 189 55.36 -25.99 94.46
C GLN A 189 53.83 -26.21 94.54
N SER A 190 53.22 -26.92 93.57
CA SER A 190 52.81 -28.36 93.68
C SER A 190 51.85 -28.85 92.58
N ASN A 191 51.92 -30.17 92.33
CA ASN A 191 51.39 -30.99 91.23
C ASN A 191 49.87 -31.30 91.22
N GLY A 192 49.33 -31.69 90.05
CA GLY A 192 48.13 -32.53 89.93
C GLY A 192 47.71 -32.90 88.49
N ARG A 193 47.85 -34.18 88.11
CA ARG A 193 47.60 -34.81 86.78
C ARG A 193 46.11 -34.91 86.40
N SER A 194 45.78 -34.90 85.10
CA SER A 194 44.82 -35.84 84.49
C SER A 194 44.88 -35.85 82.96
N SER A 195 44.59 -37.01 82.36
CA SER A 195 44.78 -37.46 80.98
C SER A 195 43.46 -37.61 80.20
N CYS A 196 43.44 -37.40 78.86
CA CYS A 196 42.58 -38.13 77.90
C CYS A 196 43.06 -37.84 76.45
N SER A 197 43.68 -38.79 75.74
CA SER A 197 43.11 -39.80 74.81
C SER A 197 42.53 -39.26 73.49
N THR A 198 43.20 -39.60 72.37
CA THR A 198 42.57 -39.91 71.07
C THR A 198 42.36 -41.44 71.00
N PRO A 199 41.29 -42.01 70.37
CA PRO A 199 41.26 -42.22 68.91
C PRO A 199 39.88 -42.35 68.18
N LYS A 200 39.85 -41.91 66.91
CA LYS A 200 39.33 -42.49 65.62
C LYS A 200 38.07 -43.42 65.50
N MET A 201 37.37 -43.26 64.35
CA MET A 201 36.38 -44.14 63.62
C MET A 201 34.91 -44.09 64.12
N GLY A 202 33.82 -44.10 63.35
CA GLY A 202 33.48 -44.27 61.92
C GLY A 202 31.97 -44.64 61.79
N GLY A 203 31.34 -44.42 60.62
CA GLY A 203 29.98 -44.89 60.24
C GLY A 203 29.11 -43.76 59.62
N GLU A 204 29.00 -43.58 58.30
CA GLU A 204 28.27 -44.34 57.24
C GLU A 204 26.73 -44.30 57.32
N GLU A 205 26.11 -43.64 56.33
CA GLU A 205 24.92 -44.02 55.52
C GLU A 205 24.76 -42.91 54.44
N ALA A 206 25.02 -43.12 53.14
CA ALA A 206 24.39 -43.94 52.09
C ALA A 206 23.21 -43.25 51.35
N SER A 207 23.25 -43.35 50.00
CA SER A 207 22.27 -42.95 48.98
C SER A 207 22.31 -41.48 48.51
N SER A 208 22.40 -41.09 47.24
CA SER A 208 22.01 -41.75 45.98
C SER A 208 22.77 -41.19 44.75
N GLU A 209 23.34 -42.12 43.98
CA GLU A 209 23.04 -42.35 42.55
C GLU A 209 23.53 -41.38 41.43
N LYS A 210 24.39 -41.98 40.59
CA LYS A 210 24.86 -41.54 39.28
C LYS A 210 23.69 -41.33 38.31
N ARG A 211 23.77 -40.29 37.45
CA ARG A 211 23.51 -40.45 36.00
C ARG A 211 23.94 -39.24 35.18
N GLY A 212 25.09 -39.38 34.52
CA GLY A 212 25.36 -38.64 33.29
C GLY A 212 24.42 -39.11 32.18
N GLN A 213 23.78 -38.16 31.48
CA GLN A 213 23.17 -38.40 30.18
C GLN A 213 23.83 -37.50 29.13
N LYS A 214 24.89 -38.02 28.50
CA LYS A 214 25.18 -37.73 27.10
C LYS A 214 24.05 -38.33 26.26
N ARG A 215 23.16 -37.49 25.72
CA ARG A 215 22.28 -37.89 24.61
C ARG A 215 22.65 -37.12 23.36
N ARG A 216 23.45 -37.80 22.53
CA ARG A 216 23.60 -37.63 21.09
C ARG A 216 22.19 -37.48 20.48
N ARG A 217 21.93 -36.39 19.76
CA ARG A 217 20.85 -36.38 18.76
C ARG A 217 21.44 -36.54 17.37
N LYS A 218 20.85 -37.51 16.69
CA LYS A 218 21.16 -38.09 15.40
C LYS A 218 21.08 -37.04 14.29
N ARG A 219 22.08 -37.09 13.41
CA ARG A 219 21.97 -36.68 12.02
C ARG A 219 20.70 -37.28 11.41
N ARG A 220 19.89 -36.46 10.74
CA ARG A 220 18.92 -36.93 9.76
C ARG A 220 19.55 -36.68 8.39
N ASP A 221 20.12 -37.74 7.85
CA ASP A 221 20.39 -37.89 6.43
C ASP A 221 19.03 -38.05 5.73
N GLY A 222 18.68 -37.05 4.92
CA GLY A 222 17.56 -37.10 3.98
C GLY A 222 18.10 -37.00 2.57
N LYS A 223 18.59 -38.12 2.04
CA LYS A 223 18.84 -38.29 0.61
C LYS A 223 17.52 -38.22 -0.14
N ARG A 224 17.37 -37.28 -1.07
CA ARG A 224 16.46 -37.43 -2.22
C ARG A 224 17.10 -36.89 -3.50
N SER A 225 17.85 -37.78 -4.13
CA SER A 225 17.97 -38.05 -5.56
C SER A 225 17.27 -37.10 -6.56
N HIS A 226 18.10 -36.48 -7.40
CA HIS A 226 18.01 -36.29 -8.86
C HIS A 226 16.68 -35.88 -9.50
N ARG A 227 16.72 -34.74 -10.21
CA ARG A 227 16.38 -34.66 -11.64
C ARG A 227 17.17 -33.53 -12.32
N ASN A 228 17.89 -33.91 -13.37
CA ASN A 228 18.44 -33.02 -14.39
C ASN A 228 17.33 -32.18 -15.02
N ARG A 229 17.61 -30.90 -15.25
CA ARG A 229 17.25 -30.21 -16.50
C ARG A 229 18.21 -29.04 -16.65
N GLY A 230 19.10 -29.17 -17.63
CA GLY A 230 19.91 -28.05 -18.10
C GLY A 230 19.04 -27.14 -18.95
N GLU A 231 19.30 -25.86 -18.82
CA GLU A 231 19.03 -24.81 -19.79
C GLU A 231 20.18 -23.81 -19.56
N ASP A 232 21.03 -23.70 -20.58
CA ASP A 232 22.11 -22.74 -20.70
C ASP A 232 21.47 -21.36 -20.87
N GLU A 233 21.76 -20.42 -19.98
CA GLU A 233 21.52 -18.99 -20.21
C GLU A 233 22.86 -18.28 -19.94
N GLU A 234 23.45 -17.77 -21.02
CA GLU A 234 24.53 -16.80 -20.98
C GLU A 234 23.93 -15.51 -20.40
N GLU A 235 24.35 -15.12 -19.20
CA GLU A 235 24.04 -13.81 -18.63
C GLU A 235 25.25 -12.90 -18.89
N ASP A 236 25.02 -11.89 -19.74
CA ASP A 236 25.93 -10.81 -20.06
C ASP A 236 26.33 -10.04 -18.78
N GLU A 237 27.64 -9.91 -18.54
CA GLU A 237 28.19 -8.99 -17.53
C GLU A 237 28.09 -7.56 -18.06
N GLU A 238 26.99 -6.87 -17.79
CA GLU A 238 26.93 -5.40 -17.91
C GLU A 238 27.48 -4.79 -16.60
N GLU A 239 28.72 -4.26 -16.67
CA GLU A 239 29.27 -3.37 -15.64
C GLU A 239 28.46 -2.06 -15.64
N GLU A 240 27.57 -1.88 -14.65
CA GLU A 240 26.98 -0.58 -14.34
C GLU A 240 27.95 0.19 -13.44
N ASP A 241 28.53 1.27 -13.98
CA ASP A 241 29.34 2.23 -13.22
C ASP A 241 28.47 2.89 -12.12
N GLU A 242 28.74 2.55 -10.85
CA GLU A 242 28.19 3.26 -9.69
C GLU A 242 28.89 4.63 -9.55
N GLU A 243 28.29 5.68 -10.12
CA GLU A 243 28.63 7.07 -9.75
C GLU A 243 28.11 7.32 -8.31
N GLU A 244 29.01 7.28 -7.32
CA GLU A 244 28.75 7.78 -5.96
C GLU A 244 28.55 9.31 -5.99
N GLU A 245 27.31 9.78 -6.06
CA GLU A 245 26.98 11.17 -5.73
C GLU A 245 27.05 11.37 -4.20
N GLU A 246 28.08 12.07 -3.72
CA GLU A 246 28.16 12.57 -2.34
C GLU A 246 27.00 13.56 -2.09
N GLU A 247 25.95 13.15 -1.37
CA GLU A 247 24.93 14.10 -0.91
C GLU A 247 25.46 14.96 0.25
N PRO A 248 25.29 16.30 0.20
CA PRO A 248 25.80 17.22 1.21
C PRO A 248 25.11 17.03 2.56
N GLU A 249 25.89 17.13 3.65
CA GLU A 249 25.59 16.79 5.05
C GLU A 249 24.39 17.49 5.74
N ASP A 250 23.50 18.18 5.02
CA ASP A 250 22.40 18.97 5.61
C ASP A 250 20.99 18.63 5.05
N VAL A 251 20.82 17.42 4.50
CA VAL A 251 19.54 16.92 3.94
C VAL A 251 18.44 16.82 5.01
N ASN A 252 18.82 16.61 6.26
CA ASN A 252 17.87 16.41 7.36
C ASN A 252 17.11 17.69 7.73
N ALA A 253 17.70 18.87 7.55
CA ALA A 253 17.02 20.16 7.76
C ALA A 253 16.14 20.57 6.56
N MET A 254 16.49 20.14 5.35
CA MET A 254 15.73 20.41 4.12
C MET A 254 14.43 19.59 4.04
N ILE A 255 14.45 18.36 4.56
CA ILE A 255 13.31 17.44 4.56
C ILE A 255 12.22 17.93 5.54
N ASP A 256 12.58 18.42 6.72
CA ASP A 256 11.60 18.90 7.71
C ASP A 256 10.91 20.21 7.25
N ILE A 257 11.63 21.12 6.58
CA ILE A 257 11.01 22.34 6.02
C ILE A 257 10.10 22.03 4.82
N SER A 258 10.42 21.00 4.04
CA SER A 258 9.67 20.64 2.83
C SER A 258 8.44 19.77 3.11
N LEU A 259 8.44 18.97 4.18
CA LEU A 259 7.27 18.15 4.54
C LEU A 259 6.15 18.98 5.17
N ASP A 260 6.47 19.93 6.03
CA ASP A 260 5.48 20.82 6.64
C ASP A 260 4.87 21.78 5.60
N ALA A 261 5.66 22.24 4.63
CA ALA A 261 5.17 23.11 3.55
C ALA A 261 4.24 22.38 2.54
N PHE A 262 4.34 21.05 2.42
CA PHE A 262 3.49 20.25 1.52
C PHE A 262 2.19 19.75 2.17
N GLU A 263 2.11 19.68 3.50
CA GLU A 263 0.87 19.32 4.21
C GLU A 263 -0.14 20.49 4.27
N ASP A 264 0.32 21.74 4.15
CA ASP A 264 -0.55 22.93 4.19
C ASP A 264 -1.29 23.21 2.86
N GLU A 265 -0.80 22.73 1.70
CA GLU A 265 -1.49 22.92 0.41
C GLU A 265 -2.60 21.89 0.13
N GLU A 266 -2.53 20.70 0.74
CA GLU A 266 -3.54 19.63 0.54
C GLU A 266 -4.81 19.88 1.38
N TYR A 267 -4.75 20.70 2.44
CA TYR A 267 -5.90 21.05 3.28
C TYR A 267 -6.82 22.16 2.71
N ASP A 268 -6.42 22.89 1.66
CA ASP A 268 -7.24 23.96 1.05
C ASP A 268 -8.05 23.51 -0.19
N MET A 269 -7.76 22.31 -0.72
CA MET A 269 -8.47 21.76 -1.90
C MET A 269 -9.79 21.05 -1.54
N GLU A 270 -9.90 20.46 -0.34
CA GLU A 270 -11.13 19.78 0.11
C GLU A 270 -12.26 20.75 0.52
N LYS A 271 -11.96 22.02 0.83
CA LYS A 271 -13.01 23.03 1.12
C LYS A 271 -13.63 23.67 -0.12
N LYS A 272 -12.96 23.65 -1.28
CA LYS A 272 -13.46 24.30 -2.51
C LYS A 272 -14.37 23.40 -3.37
N SER A 273 -14.38 22.09 -3.15
CA SER A 273 -15.25 21.15 -3.89
C SER A 273 -16.62 20.90 -3.23
N GLY A 274 -16.83 21.39 -2.01
CA GLY A 274 -18.06 21.17 -1.23
C GLY A 274 -19.24 22.11 -1.50
N ASP A 275 -19.07 23.18 -2.29
CA ASP A 275 -20.05 24.29 -2.38
C ASP A 275 -20.72 24.46 -3.76
N VAL A 276 -20.84 23.38 -4.55
CA VAL A 276 -21.61 23.39 -5.83
C VAL A 276 -22.72 22.33 -5.80
N ALA A 277 -23.64 22.48 -4.85
CA ALA A 277 -24.94 21.81 -4.90
C ALA A 277 -26.05 22.84 -4.64
N SER A 278 -26.24 23.76 -5.60
CA SER A 278 -27.51 24.52 -5.68
C SER A 278 -28.59 23.59 -6.25
N PRO A 279 -29.74 23.40 -5.55
CA PRO A 279 -30.85 22.66 -6.11
C PRO A 279 -31.45 23.44 -7.29
N MET A 280 -31.44 22.84 -8.47
CA MET A 280 -32.15 23.35 -9.64
C MET A 280 -33.65 23.27 -9.35
N GLU A 281 -34.29 24.43 -9.16
CA GLU A 281 -35.74 24.55 -9.00
C GLU A 281 -36.43 23.94 -10.23
N VAL A 282 -37.23 22.90 -9.99
CA VAL A 282 -38.10 22.32 -11.01
C VAL A 282 -39.40 23.12 -10.98
N ASP A 283 -39.56 24.01 -11.96
CA ASP A 283 -40.82 24.70 -12.26
C ASP A 283 -41.96 23.67 -12.36
N LYS A 284 -42.84 23.67 -11.36
CA LYS A 284 -44.13 22.97 -11.40
C LYS A 284 -45.22 23.98 -11.73
N SER A 285 -45.23 24.43 -12.98
CA SER A 285 -46.39 25.06 -13.60
C SER A 285 -46.82 24.17 -14.75
N ASP A 286 -47.74 23.25 -14.46
CA ASP A 286 -48.84 22.82 -15.35
C ASP A 286 -49.41 21.49 -14.87
N SER A 287 -50.38 21.56 -13.95
CA SER A 287 -51.38 20.52 -13.74
C SER A 287 -52.47 21.05 -12.82
N ASN A 288 -53.25 22.00 -13.31
CA ASN A 288 -54.58 22.25 -12.75
C ASN A 288 -55.56 22.67 -13.86
N ALA A 289 -55.99 21.69 -14.64
CA ALA A 289 -57.21 21.77 -15.43
C ALA A 289 -57.76 20.35 -15.57
N VAL A 290 -58.82 20.06 -14.82
CA VAL A 290 -60.04 19.31 -15.20
C VAL A 290 -60.68 18.81 -13.90
N LEU A 291 -61.50 19.67 -13.31
CA LEU A 291 -62.65 19.28 -12.47
C LEU A 291 -63.72 20.35 -12.63
N SER A 292 -64.59 20.16 -13.64
CA SER A 292 -66.01 20.52 -13.71
C SER A 292 -66.56 20.09 -15.06
#